data_AF-A0A564SJC6-F1
#
_entry.id   AF-A0A564SJC6-F1
#
_cell.length_a   1.000
_cell.length_b   1.000
_cell.length_c   1.000
_cell.angle_alpha   90.00
_cell.angle_beta   90.00
_cell.angle_gamma   90.00
#
_symmetry.space_group_name_H-M   'P 1'
#
loop_
_entity.id
_entity.type
_entity.pdbx_description
1 polymer ?
#
loop_
_entity_poly.entity_id
_entity_poly.type
_entity_poly.pdbx_seq_one_letter_code
_entity_poly.pdbx_strand_id
1 'polypeptide(L)'
;MSRELLTSQKNNSGILLDPRTKLAVLITIAVFILGGSYEGIMQYYIIVLAAIPLLLLSAARKWKGAVLYILILGGSLCLEMFGLSRLTGVANYIAVAIVGILLRFTPSVVMGYFVVTTTTVSEFVAAMERLHLPQQITIPMSVMFRFFPTVAEEWSAIGDAMWMRGVRFGGGKVGAILEYRIVPMMICSVKIGEELSQAALTRGLGGPVKRTNICKLGFHVQDVIFLLICLGAFAAQIYVLAARG
;
A
#
# COMPACT_ATOMS: atom_id res chain seq x y z
N MET A 1 -0.02 19.20 7.43
CA MET A 1 -0.62 17.85 7.53
C MET A 1 0.16 16.79 6.74
N SER A 2 0.79 17.11 5.60
CA SER A 2 1.57 16.13 4.79
C SER A 2 2.94 15.73 5.35
N ARG A 3 3.44 16.39 6.40
CA ARG A 3 4.78 16.11 6.98
C ARG A 3 4.82 14.85 7.86
N GLU A 4 3.68 14.40 8.39
CA GLU A 4 3.63 13.23 9.30
C GLU A 4 3.62 11.88 8.58
N LEU A 5 3.35 11.85 7.27
CA LEU A 5 3.32 10.58 6.51
C LEU A 5 4.71 10.04 6.18
N LEU A 6 5.73 10.92 6.11
CA LEU A 6 7.11 10.53 5.83
C LEU A 6 7.93 10.29 7.11
N THR A 7 7.51 10.88 8.22
CA THR A 7 8.02 10.60 9.56
C THR A 7 7.12 9.58 10.26
N SER A 8 6.96 8.39 9.65
CA SER A 8 6.34 7.28 10.37
C SER A 8 7.29 6.83 11.48
N GLN A 9 7.24 7.54 12.61
CA GLN A 9 7.77 7.04 13.86
C GLN A 9 7.02 5.75 14.17
N LYS A 10 7.79 4.69 14.33
CA LYS A 10 7.37 3.36 14.76
C LYS A 10 6.60 3.47 16.07
N ASN A 11 5.28 3.64 16.00
CA ASN A 11 4.42 3.39 17.14
C ASN A 11 4.31 1.86 17.27
N ASN A 12 5.02 1.31 18.25
CA ASN A 12 5.09 -0.11 18.62
C ASN A 12 3.74 -0.59 19.18
N SER A 13 2.68 -0.50 18.39
CA SER A 13 1.31 -0.81 18.82
C SER A 13 0.62 -1.72 17.83
N GLY A 14 1.26 -2.84 17.46
CA GLY A 14 0.64 -3.87 16.63
C GLY A 14 1.59 -5.02 16.30
N ILE A 15 1.00 -6.13 15.87
CA ILE A 15 1.71 -7.31 15.38
C ILE A 15 2.72 -6.92 14.28
N LEU A 16 3.98 -7.32 14.46
CA LEU A 16 5.03 -7.21 13.44
C LEU A 16 4.83 -8.30 12.38
N LEU A 17 3.92 -8.06 11.44
CA LEU A 17 3.84 -8.87 10.22
C LEU A 17 4.88 -8.41 9.22
N ASP A 18 5.53 -9.37 8.55
CA ASP A 18 6.48 -9.06 7.50
C ASP A 18 5.79 -8.32 6.33
N PRO A 19 6.37 -7.24 5.79
CA PRO A 19 5.80 -6.51 4.66
C PRO A 19 5.51 -7.40 3.44
N ARG A 20 6.24 -8.51 3.29
CA ARG A 20 6.06 -9.49 2.21
C ARG A 20 4.73 -10.22 2.31
N THR A 21 4.36 -10.67 3.50
CA THR A 21 3.10 -11.39 3.72
C THR A 21 1.92 -10.46 3.55
N LYS A 22 2.04 -9.21 4.02
CA LYS A 22 1.03 -8.17 3.77
C LYS A 22 0.80 -7.92 2.27
N LEU A 23 1.87 -7.82 1.47
CA LEU A 23 1.75 -7.65 0.01
C LEU A 23 1.19 -8.88 -0.67
N ALA A 24 1.62 -10.08 -0.28
CA ALA A 24 1.07 -11.33 -0.81
C ALA A 24 -0.43 -11.42 -0.55
N VAL A 25 -0.87 -11.13 0.69
CA VAL A 25 -2.29 -11.12 1.09
C VAL A 25 -3.06 -10.02 0.35
N LEU A 26 -2.47 -8.84 0.12
CA LEU A 26 -3.10 -7.79 -0.67
C LEU A 26 -3.34 -8.24 -2.11
N ILE A 27 -2.33 -8.85 -2.74
CA ILE A 27 -2.42 -9.35 -4.12
C ILE A 27 -3.43 -10.49 -4.20
N THR A 28 -3.45 -11.42 -3.24
CA THR A 28 -4.45 -12.50 -3.23
C THR A 28 -5.85 -11.93 -3.08
N ILE A 29 -6.08 -11.01 -2.14
CA ILE A 29 -7.37 -10.35 -1.97
C ILE A 29 -7.79 -9.61 -3.24
N ALA A 30 -6.89 -8.85 -3.86
CA ALA A 30 -7.19 -8.12 -5.10
C ALA A 30 -7.55 -9.08 -6.24
N VAL A 31 -6.79 -10.16 -6.45
CA VAL A 31 -7.06 -11.11 -7.54
C VAL A 31 -8.33 -11.91 -7.29
N PHE A 32 -8.54 -12.43 -6.08
CA PHE A 32 -9.65 -13.34 -5.78
C PHE A 32 -10.96 -12.62 -5.51
N ILE A 33 -10.95 -11.50 -4.78
CA ILE A 33 -12.21 -10.79 -4.46
C ILE A 33 -12.70 -9.99 -5.67
N LEU A 34 -11.82 -9.33 -6.44
CA LEU A 34 -12.23 -8.57 -7.62
C LEU A 34 -12.42 -9.47 -8.86
N GLY A 35 -11.56 -10.48 -9.05
CA GLY A 35 -11.54 -11.32 -10.25
C GLY A 35 -12.22 -12.69 -10.10
N GLY A 36 -12.50 -13.16 -8.88
CA GLY A 36 -13.07 -14.48 -8.63
C GLY A 36 -14.57 -14.60 -8.91
N SER A 37 -14.99 -15.81 -9.28
CA SER A 37 -16.41 -16.19 -9.41
C SER A 37 -16.98 -16.61 -8.05
N TYR A 38 -18.20 -16.17 -7.73
CA TYR A 38 -18.90 -16.44 -6.47
C TYR A 38 -19.66 -17.78 -6.45
N GLU A 39 -19.16 -18.80 -7.14
CA GLU A 39 -19.88 -20.07 -7.23
C GLU A 39 -19.29 -21.13 -6.27
N GLY A 40 -20.17 -21.73 -5.46
CA GLY A 40 -19.87 -22.89 -4.63
C GLY A 40 -18.82 -22.64 -3.53
N ILE A 41 -17.81 -23.52 -3.46
CA ILE A 41 -16.74 -23.53 -2.45
C ILE A 41 -15.98 -22.19 -2.38
N MET A 42 -15.95 -21.43 -3.49
CA MET A 42 -15.30 -20.11 -3.56
C MET A 42 -15.94 -19.04 -2.68
N GLN A 43 -17.24 -19.13 -2.42
CA GLN A 43 -17.92 -18.18 -1.56
C GLN A 43 -17.40 -18.25 -0.11
N TYR A 44 -17.08 -19.45 0.38
CA TYR A 44 -16.49 -19.65 1.71
C TYR A 44 -15.09 -19.03 1.78
N TYR A 45 -14.25 -19.23 0.76
CA TYR A 45 -12.91 -18.63 0.70
C TYR A 45 -12.95 -17.10 0.66
N ILE A 46 -13.92 -16.49 -0.03
CA ILE A 46 -14.07 -15.03 -0.09
C ILE A 46 -14.47 -14.45 1.27
N ILE A 47 -15.37 -15.12 2.01
CA ILE A 47 -15.74 -14.71 3.38
C ILE A 47 -14.54 -14.80 4.32
N VAL A 48 -13.77 -15.89 4.24
CA VAL A 48 -12.53 -16.06 5.02
C VAL A 48 -11.49 -14.99 4.64
N LEU A 49 -11.29 -14.70 3.35
CA LEU A 49 -10.38 -13.64 2.89
C LEU A 49 -10.84 -12.25 3.34
N ALA A 50 -12.15 -11.98 3.35
CA ALA A 50 -12.71 -10.72 3.82
C ALA A 50 -12.59 -10.56 5.36
N ALA A 51 -12.46 -11.66 6.11
CA ALA A 51 -12.19 -11.60 7.55
C ALA A 51 -10.72 -11.25 7.87
N ILE A 52 -9.78 -11.50 6.95
CA ILE A 52 -8.35 -11.25 7.17
C ILE A 52 -8.04 -9.76 7.41
N PRO A 53 -8.51 -8.79 6.59
CA PRO A 53 -8.33 -7.36 6.87
C PRO A 53 -8.92 -6.91 8.21
N LEU A 54 -10.04 -7.50 8.63
CA LEU A 54 -10.69 -7.20 9.91
C LEU A 54 -9.82 -7.66 11.09
N LEU A 55 -9.29 -8.88 10.99
CA LEU A 55 -8.41 -9.46 12.01
C LEU A 55 -7.08 -8.69 12.10
N LEU A 56 -6.52 -8.27 10.96
CA LEU A 56 -5.33 -7.42 10.87
C LEU A 56 -5.54 -6.02 11.46
N LEU A 57 -6.67 -5.37 11.16
CA LEU A 57 -7.03 -4.05 11.72
C LEU A 57 -7.25 -4.09 13.23
N SER A 58 -7.91 -5.15 13.72
CA SER A 58 -8.11 -5.39 15.15
C SER A 58 -6.78 -5.62 15.87
N ALA A 59 -5.90 -6.45 15.28
CA ALA A 59 -4.57 -6.71 15.80
C ALA A 59 -3.64 -5.47 15.81
N ALA A 60 -3.83 -4.53 14.86
CA ALA A 60 -3.10 -3.27 14.83
C ALA A 60 -3.75 -2.15 15.65
N ARG A 61 -4.77 -2.48 16.47
CA ARG A 61 -5.44 -1.57 17.41
C ARG A 61 -6.03 -0.31 16.75
N LYS A 62 -6.31 -0.35 15.44
CA LYS A 62 -6.92 0.75 14.67
C LYS A 62 -8.45 0.63 14.67
N TRP A 63 -9.04 0.80 15.85
CA TRP A 63 -10.47 0.62 16.12
C TRP A 63 -11.39 1.41 15.17
N LYS A 64 -11.03 2.65 14.80
CA LYS A 64 -11.83 3.46 13.87
C LYS A 64 -11.95 2.82 12.47
N GLY A 65 -10.86 2.23 11.97
CA GLY A 65 -10.85 1.54 10.68
C GLY A 65 -11.58 0.21 10.71
N ALA A 66 -11.44 -0.55 11.81
CA ALA A 66 -12.15 -1.81 12.00
C ALA A 66 -13.68 -1.61 12.11
N VAL A 67 -14.12 -0.59 12.87
CA VAL A 67 -15.54 -0.25 13.01
C VAL A 67 -16.14 0.20 11.68
N LEU A 68 -15.43 1.06 10.94
CA LEU A 68 -15.87 1.48 9.61
C LEU A 68 -15.98 0.29 8.64
N TYR A 69 -15.03 -0.64 8.68
CA TYR A 69 -15.05 -1.85 7.86
C TYR A 69 -16.25 -2.74 8.17
N ILE A 70 -16.51 -3.01 9.45
CA ILE A 70 -17.65 -3.81 9.90
C ILE A 70 -18.97 -3.14 9.51
N LEU A 71 -19.06 -1.81 9.60
CA LEU A 71 -20.25 -1.06 9.25
C LEU A 71 -20.54 -1.14 7.74
N ILE A 72 -19.52 -0.94 6.89
CA ILE A 72 -19.69 -1.00 5.43
C ILE A 72 -20.01 -2.43 4.99
N LEU A 73 -19.28 -3.43 5.49
CA LEU A 73 -19.42 -4.81 5.03
C LEU A 73 -20.67 -5.47 5.62
N GLY A 74 -20.93 -5.27 6.92
CA GLY A 74 -22.15 -5.73 7.58
C GLY A 74 -23.39 -4.99 7.07
N GLY A 75 -23.28 -3.69 6.80
CA GLY A 75 -24.36 -2.92 6.16
C GLY A 75 -24.69 -3.42 4.76
N SER A 76 -23.66 -3.73 3.95
CA SER A 76 -23.85 -4.28 2.60
C SER A 76 -24.47 -5.67 2.61
N LEU A 77 -24.05 -6.56 3.51
CA LEU A 77 -24.65 -7.90 3.68
C LEU A 77 -26.09 -7.83 4.20
N CYS A 78 -26.39 -6.90 5.10
CA CYS A 78 -27.75 -6.68 5.61
C CYS A 78 -28.67 -6.14 4.50
N LEU A 79 -28.18 -5.22 3.68
CA LEU A 79 -28.86 -4.74 2.47
C LEU A 79 -29.08 -5.87 1.46
N GLU A 80 -28.15 -6.81 1.34
CA GLU A 80 -28.31 -7.98 0.49
C GLU A 80 -29.43 -8.90 1.01
N MET A 81 -29.44 -9.23 2.30
CA MET A 81 -30.50 -10.09 2.89
C MET A 81 -31.88 -9.43 2.94
N PHE A 82 -31.98 -8.13 3.25
CA PHE A 82 -33.27 -7.45 3.45
C PHE A 82 -33.76 -6.69 2.21
N GLY A 83 -32.85 -6.17 1.38
CA GLY A 83 -33.18 -5.32 0.23
C GLY A 83 -33.61 -6.12 -1.01
N LEU A 84 -32.94 -7.23 -1.31
CA LEU A 84 -33.26 -8.10 -2.44
C LEU A 84 -34.65 -8.76 -2.32
N SER A 85 -35.10 -9.06 -1.10
CA SER A 85 -36.42 -9.69 -0.86
C SER A 85 -37.59 -8.72 -0.94
N ARG A 86 -37.36 -7.40 -0.94
CA ARG A 86 -38.44 -6.38 -0.97
C ARG A 86 -38.54 -5.59 -2.27
N LEU A 87 -37.56 -5.71 -3.17
CA LEU A 87 -37.47 -4.92 -4.40
C LEU A 87 -37.64 -5.84 -5.62
N THR A 88 -38.63 -5.55 -6.46
CA THR A 88 -38.85 -6.23 -7.75
C THR A 88 -38.55 -5.29 -8.92
N GLY A 89 -37.88 -5.77 -9.97
CA GLY A 89 -37.60 -5.01 -11.20
C GLY A 89 -36.20 -4.39 -11.28
N VAL A 90 -36.06 -3.33 -12.08
CA VAL A 90 -34.77 -2.66 -12.39
C VAL A 90 -34.05 -2.13 -11.14
N ALA A 91 -34.81 -1.68 -10.13
CA ALA A 91 -34.26 -1.22 -8.86
C ALA A 91 -33.46 -2.32 -8.12
N ASN A 92 -33.88 -3.58 -8.25
CA ASN A 92 -33.16 -4.70 -7.65
C ASN A 92 -31.82 -4.93 -8.35
N TYR A 93 -31.79 -4.90 -9.68
CA TYR A 93 -30.54 -5.02 -10.45
C TYR A 93 -29.52 -3.94 -10.09
N ILE A 94 -29.97 -2.68 -9.93
CA ILE A 94 -29.09 -1.58 -9.53
C ILE A 94 -28.61 -1.79 -8.09
N ALA A 95 -29.49 -2.18 -7.16
CA ALA A 95 -29.13 -2.45 -5.78
C ALA A 95 -28.08 -3.58 -5.66
N VAL A 96 -28.28 -4.69 -6.38
CA VAL A 96 -27.32 -5.81 -6.44
C VAL A 96 -25.99 -5.38 -7.03
N ALA A 97 -25.99 -4.58 -8.10
CA ALA A 97 -24.76 -4.07 -8.69
C ALA A 97 -23.97 -3.20 -7.70
N ILE A 98 -24.63 -2.28 -6.99
CA ILE A 98 -24.00 -1.41 -6.00
C ILE A 98 -23.48 -2.23 -4.81
N VAL A 99 -24.30 -3.12 -4.25
CA VAL A 99 -23.91 -3.98 -3.12
C VAL A 99 -22.74 -4.90 -3.51
N GLY A 100 -22.79 -5.51 -4.70
CA GLY A 100 -21.71 -6.35 -5.21
C GLY A 100 -20.40 -5.57 -5.40
N ILE A 101 -20.44 -4.34 -5.89
CA ILE A 101 -19.26 -3.47 -5.98
C ILE A 101 -18.73 -3.15 -4.58
N LEU A 102 -19.60 -2.78 -3.63
CA LEU A 102 -19.18 -2.47 -2.27
C LEU A 102 -18.54 -3.67 -1.56
N LEU A 103 -19.14 -4.86 -1.68
CA LEU A 103 -18.58 -6.09 -1.10
C LEU A 103 -17.24 -6.49 -1.74
N ARG A 104 -17.01 -6.18 -3.02
CA ARG A 104 -15.75 -6.45 -3.73
C ARG A 104 -14.63 -5.48 -3.42
N PHE A 105 -14.93 -4.19 -3.47
CA PHE A 105 -13.93 -3.14 -3.36
C PHE A 105 -13.55 -2.87 -1.90
N THR A 106 -14.49 -2.98 -0.96
CA THR A 106 -14.24 -2.62 0.45
C THR A 106 -13.10 -3.43 1.07
N PRO A 107 -13.06 -4.78 1.01
CA PRO A 107 -11.96 -5.57 1.59
C PRO A 107 -10.60 -5.23 0.96
N SER A 108 -10.57 -5.03 -0.35
CA SER A 108 -9.36 -4.71 -1.11
C SER A 108 -8.79 -3.34 -0.74
N VAL A 109 -9.66 -2.32 -0.67
CA VAL A 109 -9.28 -0.96 -0.30
C VAL A 109 -8.82 -0.90 1.16
N VAL A 110 -9.52 -1.58 2.06
CA VAL A 110 -9.17 -1.61 3.49
C VAL A 110 -7.86 -2.34 3.74
N MET A 111 -7.60 -3.45 3.03
CA MET A 111 -6.30 -4.11 3.07
C MET A 111 -5.20 -3.19 2.52
N GLY A 112 -5.44 -2.49 1.41
CA GLY A 112 -4.50 -1.52 0.86
C GLY A 112 -4.16 -0.40 1.85
N TYR A 113 -5.17 0.15 2.51
CA TYR A 113 -5.00 1.13 3.59
C TYR A 113 -4.20 0.55 4.76
N PHE A 114 -4.45 -0.70 5.14
CA PHE A 114 -3.69 -1.38 6.19
C PHE A 114 -2.21 -1.52 5.81
N VAL A 115 -1.90 -1.94 4.58
CA VAL A 115 -0.51 -2.05 4.10
C VAL A 115 0.16 -0.68 4.16
N VAL A 116 -0.38 0.33 3.45
CA VAL A 116 0.22 1.67 3.35
C VAL A 116 0.46 2.30 4.72
N THR A 117 -0.45 2.08 5.68
CA THR A 117 -0.33 2.72 6.99
C THR A 117 0.44 1.93 8.03
N THR A 118 0.79 0.67 7.76
CA THR A 118 1.55 -0.19 8.70
C THR A 118 2.87 -0.68 8.16
N THR A 119 3.16 -0.50 6.87
CA THR A 119 4.48 -0.77 6.29
C THR A 119 5.20 0.53 6.07
N THR A 120 6.34 0.70 6.74
CA THR A 120 7.22 1.80 6.40
C THR A 120 7.90 1.55 5.08
N VAL A 121 8.28 2.64 4.43
CA VAL A 121 8.87 2.58 3.10
C VAL A 121 10.25 1.89 3.12
N SER A 122 11.01 2.06 4.20
CA SER A 122 12.27 1.36 4.45
C SER A 122 12.08 -0.15 4.64
N GLU A 123 11.02 -0.58 5.33
CA GLU A 123 10.69 -2.00 5.48
C GLU A 123 10.28 -2.64 4.15
N PHE A 124 9.58 -1.89 3.29
CA PHE A 124 9.27 -2.35 1.93
C PHE A 124 10.52 -2.57 1.09
N VAL A 125 11.51 -1.66 1.13
CA VAL A 125 12.80 -1.85 0.46
C VAL A 125 13.57 -3.03 1.02
N ALA A 126 13.63 -3.19 2.34
CA ALA A 126 14.26 -4.35 2.97
C ALA A 126 13.55 -5.67 2.60
N ALA A 127 12.22 -5.63 2.47
CA ALA A 127 11.44 -6.75 1.98
C ALA A 127 11.77 -7.07 0.51
N MET A 128 11.94 -6.08 -0.36
CA MET A 128 12.40 -6.28 -1.74
C MET A 128 13.82 -6.86 -1.81
N GLU A 129 14.72 -6.40 -0.94
CA GLU A 129 16.13 -6.83 -0.95
C GLU A 129 16.28 -8.35 -0.72
N ARG A 130 15.63 -8.93 0.31
CA ARG A 130 15.66 -10.40 0.46
C ARG A 130 14.63 -11.17 -0.40
N LEU A 131 13.88 -10.51 -1.28
CA LEU A 131 13.21 -11.19 -2.40
C LEU A 131 14.19 -11.45 -3.55
N HIS A 132 15.48 -11.15 -3.36
CA HIS A 132 16.55 -11.28 -4.36
C HIS A 132 16.29 -10.43 -5.60
N LEU A 133 15.63 -9.29 -5.43
CA LEU A 133 15.58 -8.28 -6.48
C LEU A 133 16.99 -7.73 -6.74
N PRO A 134 17.32 -7.37 -7.99
CA PRO A 134 18.65 -6.91 -8.35
C PRO A 134 19.00 -5.67 -7.53
N GLN A 135 20.21 -5.64 -6.98
CA GLN A 135 20.70 -4.53 -6.16
C GLN A 135 20.67 -3.18 -6.91
N GLN A 136 20.67 -3.23 -8.24
CA GLN A 136 20.49 -2.10 -9.14
C GLN A 136 19.17 -1.34 -8.90
N ILE A 137 18.14 -2.00 -8.36
CA ILE A 137 16.83 -1.38 -8.07
C ILE A 137 16.73 -1.03 -6.58
N THR A 138 17.15 -1.94 -5.69
CA THR A 138 17.01 -1.76 -4.24
C THR A 138 17.80 -0.56 -3.72
N ILE A 139 19.02 -0.32 -4.23
CA ILE A 139 19.88 0.75 -3.75
C ILE A 139 19.31 2.13 -4.12
N PRO A 140 18.97 2.43 -5.39
CA PRO A 140 18.32 3.69 -5.73
C PRO A 140 17.01 3.90 -4.99
N MET A 141 16.19 2.86 -4.80
CA MET A 141 14.94 2.96 -4.04
C MET A 141 15.21 3.36 -2.58
N SER A 142 16.16 2.71 -1.90
CA SER A 142 16.54 3.08 -0.53
C SER A 142 17.01 4.53 -0.43
N VAL A 143 17.77 4.98 -1.41
CA VAL A 143 18.24 6.36 -1.52
C VAL A 143 17.08 7.32 -1.73
N MET A 144 16.20 7.03 -2.70
CA MET A 144 15.04 7.86 -3.03
C MET A 144 14.16 8.07 -1.82
N PHE A 145 13.91 7.03 -1.01
CA PHE A 145 13.04 7.17 0.16
C PHE A 145 13.66 7.94 1.32
N ARG A 146 14.99 7.96 1.44
CA ARG A 146 15.68 8.83 2.39
C ARG A 146 15.78 10.27 1.87
N PHE A 147 15.84 10.45 0.55
CA PHE A 147 15.97 11.74 -0.10
C PHE A 147 14.62 12.46 -0.29
N PHE A 148 13.53 11.71 -0.47
CA PHE A 148 12.20 12.25 -0.71
C PHE A 148 11.71 13.21 0.40
N PRO A 149 11.92 12.94 1.70
CA PRO A 149 11.64 13.91 2.76
C PRO A 149 12.41 15.22 2.59
N THR A 150 13.69 15.15 2.24
CA THR A 150 14.54 16.33 1.99
C THR A 150 14.05 17.12 0.78
N VAL A 151 13.66 16.45 -0.31
CA VAL A 151 13.08 17.12 -1.50
C VAL A 151 11.78 17.84 -1.15
N ALA A 152 10.94 17.25 -0.28
CA ALA A 152 9.70 17.89 0.16
C ALA A 152 9.96 19.14 1.03
N GLU A 153 11.01 19.12 1.85
CA GLU A 153 11.47 20.29 2.62
C GLU A 153 12.00 21.39 1.70
N GLU A 154 12.87 21.05 0.74
CA GLU A 154 13.37 21.98 -0.28
C GLU A 154 12.23 22.58 -1.12
N TRP A 155 11.24 21.77 -1.49
CA TRP A 155 10.05 22.24 -2.20
C TRP A 155 9.28 23.30 -1.40
N SER A 156 9.17 23.11 -0.08
CA SER A 156 8.55 24.09 0.81
C SER A 156 9.39 25.35 0.91
N ALA A 157 10.70 25.22 1.15
CA ALA A 157 11.61 26.34 1.33
C ALA A 157 11.71 27.23 0.07
N ILE A 158 11.79 26.62 -1.11
CA ILE A 158 11.77 27.34 -2.39
C ILE A 158 10.41 28.01 -2.60
N GLY A 159 9.32 27.35 -2.22
CA GLY A 159 7.98 27.95 -2.23
C GLY A 159 7.91 29.22 -1.38
N ASP A 160 8.42 29.15 -0.15
CA ASP A 160 8.43 30.27 0.80
C ASP A 160 9.34 31.42 0.31
N ALA A 161 10.50 31.09 -0.27
CA ALA A 161 11.41 32.07 -0.87
C ALA A 161 10.79 32.80 -2.07
N MET A 162 10.08 32.08 -2.93
CA MET A 162 9.35 32.68 -4.05
C MET A 162 8.17 33.52 -3.59
N TRP A 163 7.53 33.13 -2.47
CA TRP A 163 6.45 33.91 -1.87
C TRP A 163 6.94 35.27 -1.34
N MET A 164 8.13 35.31 -0.71
CA MET A 164 8.79 36.56 -0.30
C MET A 164 9.12 37.49 -1.47
N ARG A 165 9.38 36.93 -2.66
CA ARG A 165 9.62 37.67 -3.91
C ARG A 165 8.34 38.18 -4.59
N GLY A 166 7.17 38.04 -3.94
CA GLY A 166 5.89 38.51 -4.46
C GLY A 166 5.27 37.60 -5.53
N VAL A 167 5.89 36.45 -5.82
CA VAL A 167 5.36 35.46 -6.76
C VAL A 167 4.29 34.63 -6.04
N ARG A 168 3.05 35.14 -6.04
CA ARG A 168 1.89 34.50 -5.42
C ARG A 168 1.25 33.46 -6.33
N PHE A 169 0.91 32.30 -5.76
CA PHE A 169 -0.04 31.38 -6.39
C PHE A 169 -1.36 32.12 -6.63
N GLY A 170 -1.74 32.33 -7.90
CA GLY A 170 -2.98 33.00 -8.29
C GLY A 170 -2.85 34.34 -9.04
N GLY A 171 -1.64 34.86 -9.27
CA GLY A 171 -1.42 36.17 -9.92
C GLY A 171 -1.46 36.21 -11.46
N GLY A 172 -2.19 35.29 -12.12
CA GLY A 172 -2.38 35.30 -13.59
C GLY A 172 -1.18 34.86 -14.45
N LYS A 173 0.03 34.72 -13.89
CA LYS A 173 1.24 34.22 -14.60
C LYS A 173 1.70 32.86 -14.09
N VAL A 174 0.84 31.85 -14.23
CA VAL A 174 1.11 30.47 -13.78
C VAL A 174 2.39 29.90 -14.41
N GLY A 175 2.68 30.23 -15.67
CA GLY A 175 3.90 29.80 -16.36
C GLY A 175 5.20 30.28 -15.68
N ALA A 176 5.24 31.55 -15.25
CA ALA A 176 6.40 32.10 -14.55
C ALA A 176 6.59 31.46 -13.17
N ILE A 177 5.49 31.19 -12.45
CA ILE A 177 5.53 30.49 -11.15
C ILE A 177 6.14 29.09 -11.32
N LEU A 178 5.78 28.40 -12.41
CA LEU A 178 6.28 27.08 -12.72
C LEU A 178 7.79 27.11 -13.00
N GLU A 179 8.24 28.04 -13.84
CA GLU A 179 9.66 28.22 -14.17
C GLU A 179 10.50 28.55 -12.93
N TYR A 180 10.08 29.53 -12.14
CA TYR A 180 10.83 29.96 -10.96
C TYR A 180 10.83 28.96 -9.80
N ARG A 181 9.93 27.97 -9.80
CA ARG A 181 9.93 26.90 -8.78
C ARG A 181 10.58 25.62 -9.28
N ILE A 182 10.30 25.20 -10.51
CA ILE A 182 10.80 23.94 -11.06
C ILE A 182 12.28 24.03 -11.43
N VAL A 183 12.74 25.13 -12.03
CA VAL A 183 14.16 25.25 -12.43
C VAL A 183 15.09 25.17 -11.21
N PRO A 184 14.89 25.91 -10.11
CA PRO A 184 15.71 25.76 -8.90
C PRO A 184 15.61 24.37 -8.28
N MET A 185 14.41 23.78 -8.23
CA MET A 185 14.22 22.42 -7.70
C MET A 185 14.99 21.37 -8.50
N MET A 186 15.00 21.47 -9.83
CA MET A 186 15.77 20.57 -10.69
C MET A 186 17.27 20.71 -10.42
N ILE A 187 17.78 21.94 -10.34
CA ILE A 187 19.20 22.20 -10.07
C ILE A 187 19.61 21.65 -8.69
N CYS A 188 18.81 21.90 -7.64
CA CYS A 188 19.08 21.36 -6.30
C CYS A 188 19.04 19.83 -6.30
N SER A 189 18.07 19.21 -6.98
CA SER A 189 17.94 17.76 -7.04
C SER A 189 19.14 17.10 -7.75
N VAL A 190 19.62 17.71 -8.85
CA VAL A 190 20.81 17.22 -9.56
C VAL A 190 22.06 17.33 -8.68
N LYS A 191 22.27 18.47 -8.01
CA LYS A 191 23.42 18.65 -7.11
C LYS A 191 23.43 17.63 -5.96
N ILE A 192 22.29 17.42 -5.32
CA ILE A 192 22.21 16.45 -4.21
C ILE A 192 22.41 15.02 -4.72
N GLY A 193 21.90 14.70 -5.91
CA GLY A 193 22.15 13.41 -6.56
C GLY A 193 23.64 13.17 -6.84
N GLU A 194 24.36 14.20 -7.28
CA GLU A 194 25.79 14.15 -7.57
C GLU A 194 26.63 14.01 -6.29
N GLU A 195 26.34 14.81 -5.26
CA GLU A 195 26.97 14.69 -3.94
C GLU A 195 26.74 13.30 -3.33
N LEU A 196 25.52 12.76 -3.44
CA LEU A 196 25.19 11.45 -2.94
C LEU A 196 25.92 10.34 -3.72
N SER A 197 26.02 10.47 -5.04
CA SER A 197 26.77 9.53 -5.89
C SER A 197 28.25 9.52 -5.50
N GLN A 198 28.86 10.69 -5.35
CA GLN A 198 30.26 10.82 -4.90
C GLN A 198 30.45 10.24 -3.49
N ALA A 199 29.55 10.54 -2.56
CA ALA A 199 29.59 9.99 -1.20
C ALA A 199 29.38 8.47 -1.17
N ALA A 200 28.58 7.92 -2.09
CA ALA A 200 28.36 6.49 -2.19
C ALA A 200 29.59 5.78 -2.77
N LEU A 201 30.17 6.30 -3.86
CA LEU A 201 31.37 5.74 -4.50
C LEU A 201 32.58 5.75 -3.55
N THR A 202 32.80 6.86 -2.82
CA THR A 202 33.87 6.96 -1.80
C THR A 202 33.69 5.98 -0.64
N ARG A 203 32.45 5.59 -0.33
CA ARG A 203 32.12 4.53 0.66
C ARG A 203 32.15 3.12 0.07
N GLY A 204 32.66 2.92 -1.14
CA GLY A 204 32.79 1.60 -1.77
C GLY A 204 31.47 1.05 -2.31
N LEU A 205 30.54 1.90 -2.77
CA LEU A 205 29.41 1.45 -3.58
C LEU A 205 29.93 0.84 -4.89
N GLY A 206 29.68 -0.45 -5.11
CA GLY A 206 30.18 -1.21 -6.27
C GLY A 206 31.37 -2.14 -5.99
N GLY A 207 31.85 -2.25 -4.74
CA GLY A 207 32.90 -3.21 -4.39
C GLY A 207 32.48 -4.69 -4.53
N PRO A 208 33.43 -5.63 -4.70
CA PRO A 208 33.16 -7.05 -4.95
C PRO A 208 32.62 -7.82 -3.72
N VAL A 209 32.51 -7.17 -2.56
CA VAL A 209 32.10 -7.79 -1.29
C VAL A 209 30.58 -7.77 -1.16
N LYS A 210 30.01 -8.93 -0.79
CA LYS A 210 28.57 -9.09 -0.56
C LYS A 210 28.13 -8.19 0.60
N ARG A 211 27.17 -7.29 0.35
CA ARG A 211 26.65 -6.36 1.36
C ARG A 211 25.81 -7.06 2.42
N THR A 212 25.86 -6.52 3.64
CA THR A 212 25.04 -6.94 4.79
C THR A 212 23.93 -5.94 5.04
N ASN A 213 22.69 -6.41 5.22
CA ASN A 213 21.56 -5.55 5.57
C ASN A 213 21.39 -5.47 7.11
N ILE A 214 21.25 -4.25 7.64
CA ILE A 214 21.08 -3.95 9.07
C ILE A 214 19.66 -4.29 9.55
N CYS A 215 18.66 -4.26 8.65
CA CYS A 215 17.28 -4.62 8.96
C CYS A 215 17.12 -6.14 9.09
N LYS A 216 16.96 -6.61 10.33
CA LYS A 216 16.54 -7.97 10.62
C LYS A 216 15.02 -8.08 10.48
N LEU A 217 14.53 -8.39 9.27
CA LEU A 217 13.17 -8.96 9.12
C LEU A 217 13.21 -10.40 9.63
N GLY A 218 12.34 -10.71 10.57
CA GLY A 218 12.21 -12.04 11.15
C GLY A 218 10.85 -12.61 10.81
N PHE A 219 10.83 -13.69 10.02
CA PHE A 219 9.63 -14.45 9.74
C PHE A 219 8.99 -14.89 11.06
N HIS A 220 7.78 -14.41 11.33
CA HIS A 220 7.00 -14.87 12.49
C HIS A 220 6.08 -16.03 12.11
N VAL A 221 5.70 -16.85 13.08
CA VAL A 221 4.79 -17.99 12.87
C VAL A 221 3.46 -17.54 12.24
N GLN A 222 3.02 -16.32 12.53
CA GLN A 222 1.83 -15.71 11.94
C GLN A 222 1.97 -15.49 10.42
N ASP A 223 3.17 -15.15 9.92
CA ASP A 223 3.44 -14.98 8.50
C ASP A 223 3.28 -16.29 7.72
N VAL A 224 3.66 -17.42 8.35
CA VAL A 224 3.50 -18.77 7.76
C VAL A 224 2.02 -19.12 7.64
N ILE A 225 1.21 -18.82 8.66
CA ILE A 225 -0.24 -19.09 8.64
C ILE A 225 -0.92 -18.30 7.51
N PHE A 226 -0.61 -17.01 7.36
CA PHE A 226 -1.19 -16.20 6.27
C PHE A 226 -0.74 -16.67 4.87
N LEU A 227 0.52 -17.09 4.74
CA LEU A 227 1.02 -17.67 3.48
C LEU A 227 0.33 -18.99 3.14
N LEU A 228 0.10 -19.86 4.13
CA LEU A 228 -0.62 -21.12 3.93
C LEU A 228 -2.08 -20.87 3.51
N ILE A 229 -2.75 -19.89 4.10
CA ILE A 229 -4.11 -19.50 3.69
C ILE A 229 -4.11 -18.99 2.24
N CYS A 230 -3.12 -18.19 1.85
CA CYS A 230 -2.99 -17.72 0.47
C CYS A 230 -2.76 -18.88 -0.51
N LEU A 231 -1.86 -19.81 -0.18
CA LEU A 231 -1.60 -21.01 -0.98
C LEU A 231 -2.86 -21.90 -1.10
N GLY A 232 -3.61 -22.07 -0.02
CA GLY A 232 -4.88 -22.79 -0.02
C GLY A 232 -5.91 -22.16 -0.96
N ALA A 233 -6.00 -20.82 -0.99
CA ALA A 233 -6.89 -20.10 -1.90
C ALA A 233 -6.50 -20.30 -3.38
N PHE A 234 -5.20 -20.24 -3.70
CA PHE A 234 -4.70 -20.53 -5.05
C PHE A 234 -4.97 -21.98 -5.47
N ALA A 235 -4.72 -22.95 -4.58
CA ALA A 235 -4.97 -24.36 -4.86
C ALA A 235 -6.46 -24.64 -5.11
N ALA A 236 -7.35 -24.05 -4.30
CA ALA A 236 -8.80 -24.14 -4.51
C ALA A 236 -9.23 -23.58 -5.87
N GLN A 237 -8.61 -22.47 -6.33
CA GLN A 237 -8.91 -21.89 -7.64
C GLN A 237 -8.47 -22.77 -8.80
N ILE A 238 -7.28 -23.36 -8.69
CA ILE A 238 -6.80 -24.31 -9.70
C ILE A 238 -7.73 -25.53 -9.75
N TYR A 239 -8.18 -26.03 -8.60
CA TYR A 239 -9.11 -27.16 -8.54
C TYR A 239 -10.46 -26.83 -9.19
N VAL A 240 -11.04 -25.66 -8.91
CA VAL A 240 -12.32 -25.23 -9.52
C VAL A 240 -12.16 -24.98 -11.02
N LEU A 241 -11.03 -24.44 -11.47
CA LEU A 241 -10.74 -24.26 -12.89
C LEU A 241 -10.60 -25.61 -13.60
N ALA A 242 -9.89 -26.56 -12.98
CA ALA A 242 -9.71 -27.91 -13.50
C ALA A 242 -11.00 -28.74 -13.49
N ALA A 243 -11.92 -28.47 -12.56
CA ALA A 243 -13.23 -29.14 -12.51
C ALA A 243 -14.24 -28.57 -13.52
N ARG A 244 -13.97 -27.38 -14.08
CA ARG A 244 -14.81 -26.73 -15.11
C ARG A 244 -14.35 -26.97 -16.55
N GLY A 245 -13.11 -27.43 -16.75
CA GLY A 245 -12.53 -27.78 -18.06
C GLY A 245 -12.63 -29.26 -18.35
#